data_AF-A0A523J650-F1
#
_entry.id   AF-A0A523J650-F1
#
_cell.length_a   1.000
_cell.length_b   1.000
_cell.length_c   1.000
_cell.angle_alpha   90.00
_cell.angle_beta   90.00
_cell.angle_gamma   90.00
#
_symmetry.space_group_name_H-M   'P 1'
#
loop_
_entity.id
_entity.type
_entity.pdbx_description
1 polymer ?
#
loop_
_entity_poly.entity_id
_entity_poly.type
_entity_poly.pdbx_seq_one_letter_code
_entity_poly.pdbx_strand_id
1 'polypeptide(L)'
;MRVALAPFLSLKPGLFQLSLVLTLSLALGVLSVGSAHAVSMGFDNISGNNAVDAAIGEAQLSVDVTDAGGNQVLFTFFNTGPAAASITDIYFDDGALLGSASMIDADEGIGGDPGVDFTEPASPGNLPSANNASPPFVSAGFSADSDPPVQLNGVNPGESLGILFDLT
;
A
#
# COMPACT_ATOMS: atom_id res chain seq x y z
N MET A 1 32.36 -14.32 -39.40
CA MET A 1 31.56 -15.36 -40.08
C MET A 1 32.37 -16.65 -40.14
N ARG A 2 31.91 -17.73 -39.47
CA ARG A 2 32.44 -19.12 -39.44
C ARG A 2 33.85 -19.27 -38.80
N VAL A 3 34.26 -20.29 -38.05
CA VAL A 3 33.78 -21.62 -37.61
C VAL A 3 34.72 -22.08 -36.46
N ALA A 4 34.26 -22.94 -35.55
CA ALA A 4 35.02 -23.52 -34.43
C ALA A 4 35.86 -24.76 -34.82
N LEU A 5 36.91 -25.09 -34.05
CA LEU A 5 37.17 -26.43 -33.47
C LEU A 5 38.38 -26.39 -32.51
N ALA A 6 38.25 -27.01 -31.34
CA ALA A 6 39.28 -27.12 -30.31
C ALA A 6 40.31 -28.23 -30.59
N PRO A 7 41.49 -28.18 -29.95
CA PRO A 7 42.14 -29.43 -29.55
C PRO A 7 42.57 -29.45 -28.07
N PHE A 8 42.19 -30.56 -27.42
CA PHE A 8 42.91 -31.35 -26.42
C PHE A 8 44.31 -30.81 -26.00
N LEU A 9 44.44 -30.30 -24.77
CA LEU A 9 45.74 -30.05 -24.13
C LEU A 9 46.20 -31.28 -23.35
N SER A 10 47.33 -31.85 -23.78
CA SER A 10 48.19 -32.72 -22.96
C SER A 10 49.22 -31.83 -22.27
N LEU A 11 49.16 -31.72 -20.94
CA LEU A 11 50.01 -30.83 -20.14
C LEU A 11 51.43 -31.40 -19.98
N LYS A 12 52.44 -30.62 -20.39
CA LYS A 12 53.85 -30.79 -19.99
C LYS A 12 54.16 -29.93 -18.76
N PRO A 13 55.06 -30.39 -17.87
CA PRO A 13 55.35 -29.74 -16.61
C PRO A 13 56.40 -28.63 -16.78
N GLY A 14 56.15 -27.44 -16.24
CA GLY A 14 57.18 -26.41 -16.13
C GLY A 14 56.67 -25.00 -15.84
N LEU A 15 56.86 -24.58 -14.58
CA LEU A 15 57.04 -23.21 -14.08
C LEU A 15 55.83 -22.23 -14.03
N PHE A 16 55.21 -22.20 -12.85
CA PHE A 16 54.93 -21.02 -12.02
C PHE A 16 54.62 -19.68 -12.72
N GLN A 17 53.34 -19.39 -12.90
CA GLN A 17 52.79 -18.02 -12.81
C GLN A 17 51.49 -18.08 -12.00
N LEU A 18 51.62 -17.65 -10.73
CA LEU A 18 50.63 -16.94 -9.90
C LEU A 18 49.15 -17.20 -10.19
N SER A 19 48.49 -18.00 -9.35
CA SER A 19 47.04 -17.92 -9.17
C SER A 19 46.78 -17.86 -7.67
N LEU A 20 46.68 -16.64 -7.17
CA LEU A 20 46.12 -16.33 -5.86
C LEU A 20 44.67 -16.82 -5.85
N VAL A 21 44.42 -18.01 -5.30
CA VAL A 21 43.06 -18.48 -5.07
C VAL A 21 42.52 -17.72 -3.86
N LEU A 22 41.94 -16.56 -4.12
CA LEU A 22 41.12 -15.84 -3.13
C LEU A 22 39.73 -16.48 -3.14
N THR A 23 39.54 -17.52 -2.33
CA THR A 23 38.20 -18.02 -2.00
C THR A 23 37.48 -16.96 -1.17
N LEU A 24 36.76 -16.08 -1.85
CA LEU A 24 35.77 -15.20 -1.25
C LEU A 24 34.55 -16.06 -0.89
N SER A 25 34.53 -16.57 0.34
CA SER A 25 33.35 -17.20 0.93
C SER A 25 32.27 -16.12 1.07
N LEU A 26 31.43 -15.97 0.04
CA LEU A 26 30.25 -15.11 0.10
C LEU A 26 29.27 -15.75 1.10
N ALA A 27 29.30 -15.26 2.33
CA ALA A 27 28.30 -15.59 3.33
C ALA A 27 26.96 -15.05 2.82
N LEU A 28 26.14 -15.91 2.19
CA LEU A 28 24.72 -15.69 2.01
C LEU A 28 24.09 -15.68 3.40
N GLY A 29 24.15 -14.54 4.07
CA GLY A 29 23.25 -14.22 5.16
C GLY A 29 21.85 -14.19 4.58
N VAL A 30 21.10 -15.27 4.77
CA VAL A 30 19.65 -15.28 4.52
C VAL A 30 19.07 -14.31 5.54
N LEU A 31 18.92 -13.05 5.13
CA LEU A 31 18.08 -12.10 5.85
C LEU A 31 16.67 -12.69 5.75
N SER A 32 16.21 -13.28 6.85
CA SER A 32 14.80 -13.62 7.01
C SER A 32 14.05 -12.30 7.09
N VAL A 33 13.67 -11.76 5.94
CA VAL A 33 12.67 -10.71 5.86
C VAL A 33 11.42 -11.32 6.49
N GLY A 34 11.03 -10.83 7.67
CA GLY A 34 9.75 -11.18 8.26
C GLY A 34 8.67 -10.86 7.24
N SER A 35 7.78 -11.80 6.97
CA SER A 35 6.61 -11.52 6.14
C SER A 35 5.83 -10.41 6.83
N ALA A 36 5.70 -9.24 6.21
CA ALA A 36 4.69 -8.28 6.61
C ALA A 36 3.33 -8.99 6.45
N HIS A 37 2.58 -9.09 7.54
CA HIS A 37 1.26 -9.72 7.52
C HIS A 37 0.23 -8.61 7.43
N ALA A 38 -0.41 -8.48 6.27
CA ALA A 38 -1.54 -7.58 6.09
C ALA A 38 -2.84 -8.28 6.51
N VAL A 39 -3.72 -7.57 7.22
CA VAL A 39 -5.11 -7.99 7.43
C VAL A 39 -5.96 -7.19 6.46
N SER A 40 -6.62 -7.88 5.53
CA SER A 40 -7.49 -7.25 4.54
C SER A 40 -8.94 -7.20 5.04
N MET A 41 -9.59 -6.06 4.86
CA MET A 41 -10.98 -5.82 5.22
C MET A 41 -11.72 -5.22 4.03
N GLY A 42 -12.98 -5.63 3.85
CA GLY A 42 -13.90 -5.00 2.91
C GLY A 42 -14.69 -3.86 3.57
N PHE A 43 -15.50 -3.18 2.76
CA PHE A 43 -16.44 -2.17 3.25
C PHE A 43 -17.88 -2.68 3.14
N ASP A 44 -18.72 -2.26 4.08
CA ASP A 44 -20.17 -2.44 4.04
C ASP A 44 -20.83 -1.08 3.80
N ASN A 45 -21.90 -1.06 3.02
CA ASN A 45 -22.67 0.16 2.82
C ASN A 45 -23.51 0.53 4.06
N ILE A 46 -23.33 1.76 4.56
CA ILE A 46 -24.09 2.29 5.71
C ILE A 46 -25.32 3.13 5.31
N SER A 47 -25.43 3.53 4.04
CA SER A 47 -26.61 4.24 3.51
C SER A 47 -26.85 3.92 2.03
N GLY A 48 -27.97 3.27 1.73
CA GLY A 48 -28.27 2.79 0.38
C GLY A 48 -29.16 3.74 -0.42
N ASN A 49 -28.59 4.78 -1.01
CA ASN A 49 -29.32 5.59 -2.01
C ASN A 49 -29.52 4.81 -3.32
N ASN A 50 -28.59 3.92 -3.67
CA ASN A 50 -28.64 3.04 -4.84
C ASN A 50 -28.01 1.67 -4.50
N ALA A 51 -28.75 0.59 -4.70
CA ALA A 51 -28.29 -0.76 -4.40
C ALA A 51 -27.18 -1.28 -5.33
N VAL A 52 -27.12 -0.78 -6.58
CA VAL A 52 -26.08 -1.16 -7.54
C VAL A 52 -24.74 -0.53 -7.15
N ASP A 53 -24.75 0.75 -6.80
CA ASP A 53 -23.53 1.48 -6.41
C ASP A 53 -22.98 0.91 -5.10
N ALA A 54 -23.86 0.54 -4.16
CA ALA A 54 -23.48 -0.16 -2.93
C ALA A 54 -22.79 -1.50 -3.23
N ALA A 55 -23.41 -2.34 -4.08
CA ALA A 55 -22.83 -3.63 -4.44
C ALA A 55 -21.50 -3.50 -5.20
N ILE A 56 -21.32 -2.44 -6.00
CA ILE A 56 -20.04 -2.14 -6.65
C ILE A 56 -18.99 -1.81 -5.58
N GLY A 57 -19.28 -0.87 -4.68
CA GLY A 57 -18.36 -0.46 -3.62
C GLY A 57 -17.92 -1.62 -2.74
N GLU A 58 -18.88 -2.39 -2.21
CA GLU A 58 -18.63 -3.55 -1.35
C GLU A 58 -17.82 -4.65 -2.05
N ALA A 59 -17.90 -4.75 -3.38
CA ALA A 59 -17.20 -5.79 -4.15
C ALA A 59 -15.77 -5.41 -4.56
N GLN A 60 -15.40 -4.13 -4.58
CA GLN A 60 -14.11 -3.69 -5.15
C GLN A 60 -13.27 -2.76 -4.28
N LEU A 61 -13.85 -2.20 -3.24
CA LEU A 61 -13.16 -1.35 -2.27
C LEU A 61 -12.70 -2.20 -1.09
N SER A 62 -11.45 -2.03 -0.68
CA SER A 62 -10.89 -2.73 0.47
C SER A 62 -9.82 -1.90 1.15
N VAL A 63 -9.47 -2.28 2.37
CA VAL A 63 -8.32 -1.74 3.10
C VAL A 63 -7.46 -2.87 3.63
N ASP A 64 -6.16 -2.78 3.40
CA ASP A 64 -5.17 -3.63 4.06
C ASP A 64 -4.56 -2.90 5.24
N VAL A 65 -4.52 -3.57 6.39
CA VAL A 65 -3.88 -3.07 7.61
C VAL A 65 -2.59 -3.85 7.82
N THR A 66 -1.46 -3.15 7.72
CA THR A 66 -0.12 -3.76 7.78
C THR A 66 0.68 -3.17 8.93
N ASP A 67 1.36 -4.03 9.70
CA ASP A 67 2.40 -3.60 10.63
C ASP A 67 3.59 -3.04 9.83
N ALA A 68 3.77 -1.73 9.89
CA ALA A 68 4.86 -1.03 9.20
C ALA A 68 6.18 -1.06 9.99
N GLY A 69 6.16 -1.66 11.19
CA GLY A 69 7.26 -1.63 12.15
C GLY A 69 7.33 -0.29 12.88
N GLY A 70 8.27 -0.16 13.83
CA GLY A 70 8.54 1.13 14.48
C GLY A 70 7.38 1.72 15.28
N ASN A 71 6.45 0.89 15.76
CA ASN A 71 5.16 1.32 16.35
C ASN A 71 4.28 2.07 15.34
N GLN A 72 4.27 1.65 14.09
CA GLN A 72 3.42 2.23 13.06
C GLN A 72 2.53 1.20 12.41
N VAL A 73 1.37 1.64 11.95
CA VAL A 73 0.42 0.84 11.17
C VAL A 73 0.11 1.56 9.87
N LEU A 74 0.18 0.83 8.76
CA LEU A 74 -0.19 1.33 7.45
C LEU A 74 -1.56 0.78 7.05
N PHE A 75 -2.49 1.69 6.79
CA PHE A 75 -3.74 1.39 6.11
C PHE A 75 -3.57 1.69 4.63
N THR A 76 -3.73 0.71 3.76
CA THR A 76 -3.71 0.92 2.31
C THR A 76 -5.09 0.65 1.74
N PHE A 77 -5.74 1.71 1.27
CA PHE A 77 -7.06 1.67 0.65
C PHE A 77 -6.90 1.36 -0.82
N PHE A 78 -7.70 0.43 -1.32
CA PHE A 78 -7.63 -0.03 -2.70
C PHE A 78 -8.99 0.06 -3.37
N ASN A 79 -8.94 0.29 -4.69
CA ASN A 79 -10.07 0.14 -5.58
C ASN A 79 -9.67 -0.78 -6.74
N THR A 80 -9.89 -2.09 -6.60
CA THR A 80 -9.29 -3.10 -7.52
C THR A 80 -10.23 -3.58 -8.62
N GLY A 81 -11.49 -3.13 -8.61
CA GLY A 81 -12.54 -3.60 -9.53
C GLY A 81 -12.68 -2.74 -10.77
N PRO A 82 -13.28 -3.26 -11.85
CA PRO A 82 -13.36 -2.57 -13.13
C PRO A 82 -14.51 -1.56 -13.23
N ALA A 83 -15.44 -1.53 -12.27
CA ALA A 83 -16.59 -0.65 -12.33
C ALA A 83 -16.23 0.77 -11.87
N ALA A 84 -16.93 1.77 -12.38
CA ALA A 84 -16.71 3.15 -12.01
C ALA A 84 -17.10 3.37 -10.54
N ALA A 85 -16.09 3.61 -9.69
CA ALA A 85 -16.20 4.01 -8.30
C ALA A 85 -14.94 4.79 -7.92
N SER A 86 -15.02 5.70 -6.97
CA SER A 86 -13.86 6.42 -6.44
C SER A 86 -14.02 6.58 -4.94
N ILE A 87 -12.97 6.30 -4.17
CA ILE A 87 -12.92 6.67 -2.75
C ILE A 87 -12.52 8.14 -2.73
N THR A 88 -13.39 9.02 -2.25
CA THR A 88 -13.13 10.46 -2.18
C THR A 88 -12.90 10.93 -0.74
N ASP A 89 -13.41 10.19 0.23
CA ASP A 89 -13.33 10.57 1.64
C ASP A 89 -12.95 9.33 2.47
N ILE A 90 -12.13 9.54 3.49
CA ILE A 90 -11.77 8.51 4.47
C ILE A 90 -11.98 9.08 5.87
N TYR A 91 -12.64 8.29 6.72
CA TYR A 91 -12.88 8.61 8.12
C TYR A 91 -12.44 7.44 8.97
N PHE A 92 -11.78 7.71 10.09
CA PHE A 92 -11.48 6.72 11.10
C PHE A 92 -12.38 6.92 12.33
N ASP A 93 -12.67 5.82 13.01
CA ASP A 93 -13.23 5.79 14.36
C ASP A 93 -12.11 5.26 15.25
N ASP A 94 -11.16 6.15 15.57
CA ASP A 94 -9.80 5.75 15.98
C ASP A 94 -9.55 5.64 17.48
N GLY A 95 -10.55 5.88 18.32
CA GLY A 95 -10.42 5.74 19.77
C GLY A 95 -9.21 6.50 20.33
N ALA A 96 -8.35 5.84 21.11
CA ALA A 96 -7.18 6.46 21.75
C ALA A 96 -5.83 5.87 21.31
N LEU A 97 -5.81 4.97 20.32
CA LEU A 97 -4.62 4.19 19.98
C LEU A 97 -3.79 4.80 18.83
N LEU A 98 -4.40 5.66 18.00
CA LEU A 98 -3.74 6.28 16.86
C LEU A 98 -3.18 7.67 17.22
N GLY A 99 -1.94 7.91 16.81
CA GLY A 99 -1.20 9.16 16.98
C GLY A 99 -1.19 10.01 15.71
N SER A 100 -0.04 10.58 15.35
CA SER A 100 0.13 11.30 14.09
C SER A 100 -0.05 10.39 12.88
N ALA A 101 -0.59 10.95 11.81
CA ALA A 101 -0.73 10.30 10.52
C ALA A 101 0.08 11.01 9.45
N SER A 102 0.44 10.27 8.40
CA SER A 102 0.94 10.80 7.13
C SER A 102 0.34 10.01 5.97
N MET A 103 0.02 10.68 4.87
CA MET A 103 -0.49 10.04 3.66
C MET A 103 0.66 9.67 2.71
N ILE A 104 0.40 8.68 1.87
CA ILE A 104 1.25 8.24 0.77
C ILE A 104 0.45 8.48 -0.50
N ASP A 105 0.42 9.72 -0.96
CA ASP A 105 -0.28 10.13 -2.17
C ASP A 105 0.63 10.98 -3.09
N ALA A 106 0.05 11.65 -4.08
CA ALA A 106 0.79 12.43 -5.07
C ALA A 106 1.62 13.60 -4.51
N ASP A 107 1.26 14.20 -3.37
CA ASP A 107 1.81 15.47 -2.91
C ASP A 107 2.92 15.32 -1.85
N GLU A 108 2.99 14.20 -1.11
CA GLU A 108 3.99 14.00 -0.07
C GLU A 108 5.39 13.66 -0.58
N GLY A 109 5.51 13.29 -1.87
CA GLY A 109 6.79 12.98 -2.50
C GLY A 109 7.50 11.74 -1.94
N ILE A 110 6.78 10.90 -1.19
CA ILE A 110 7.27 9.65 -0.60
C ILE A 110 6.79 8.39 -1.34
N GLY A 111 5.93 8.54 -2.35
CA GLY A 111 5.33 7.43 -3.09
C GLY A 111 3.99 7.84 -3.68
N GLY A 112 3.04 6.90 -3.75
CA GLY A 112 1.65 7.18 -4.12
C GLY A 112 1.34 6.99 -5.61
N ASP A 113 0.05 6.78 -5.89
CA ASP A 113 -0.47 6.81 -7.25
C ASP A 113 -0.63 8.27 -7.71
N PRO A 114 -0.17 8.65 -8.91
CA PRO A 114 -0.12 10.06 -9.34
C PRO A 114 -1.48 10.71 -9.58
N GLY A 115 -2.56 9.92 -9.56
CA GLY A 115 -3.95 10.37 -9.65
C GLY A 115 -4.66 10.45 -8.30
N VAL A 116 -3.97 10.17 -7.20
CA VAL A 116 -4.52 10.15 -5.84
C VAL A 116 -3.91 11.31 -5.05
N ASP A 117 -4.73 12.21 -4.53
CA ASP A 117 -4.31 13.46 -3.90
C ASP A 117 -5.35 13.88 -2.84
N PHE A 118 -4.97 13.89 -1.56
CA PHE A 118 -5.87 14.02 -0.41
C PHE A 118 -5.34 15.03 0.61
N THR A 119 -6.27 15.78 1.22
CA THR A 119 -5.96 16.72 2.31
C THR A 119 -6.78 16.41 3.56
N GLU A 120 -6.15 16.58 4.73
CA GLU A 120 -6.85 16.60 6.02
C GLU A 120 -7.34 18.01 6.41
N PRO A 121 -8.49 18.15 7.10
CA PRO A 121 -9.47 17.12 7.39
C PRO A 121 -10.52 16.98 6.26
N ALA A 122 -11.32 15.92 6.29
CA ALA A 122 -12.43 15.76 5.35
C ALA A 122 -13.56 16.79 5.54
N SER A 123 -14.30 17.08 4.47
CA SER A 123 -15.48 17.94 4.50
C SER A 123 -16.71 17.25 3.85
N PRO A 124 -17.75 16.87 4.63
CA PRO A 124 -18.00 17.23 6.02
C PRO A 124 -17.14 16.46 7.01
N GLY A 125 -16.70 17.07 8.11
CA GLY A 125 -15.83 16.42 9.09
C GLY A 125 -16.41 15.20 9.84
N ASN A 126 -17.68 14.84 9.62
CA ASN A 126 -18.27 13.61 10.12
C ASN A 126 -18.84 12.81 8.96
N LEU A 127 -18.61 11.49 8.97
CA LEU A 127 -19.14 10.56 7.98
C LEU A 127 -20.68 10.65 7.94
N PRO A 128 -21.27 11.00 6.78
CA PRO A 128 -22.71 11.04 6.64
C PRO A 128 -23.35 9.68 6.95
N SER A 129 -24.47 9.69 7.68
CA SER A 129 -25.19 8.47 8.09
C SER A 129 -24.42 7.50 8.99
N ALA A 130 -23.30 7.91 9.59
CA ALA A 130 -22.49 7.06 10.47
C ALA A 130 -23.28 6.40 11.62
N ASN A 131 -24.35 7.05 12.09
CA ASN A 131 -25.25 6.53 13.11
C ASN A 131 -26.09 5.31 12.68
N ASN A 132 -26.08 4.95 11.40
CA ASN A 132 -26.76 3.76 10.88
C ASN A 132 -25.88 2.50 10.90
N ALA A 133 -24.57 2.64 11.12
CA ALA A 133 -23.67 1.51 11.30
C ALA A 133 -23.98 0.75 12.60
N SER A 134 -23.53 -0.51 12.69
CA SER A 134 -23.68 -1.34 13.90
C SER A 134 -22.34 -1.96 14.31
N PRO A 135 -21.70 -1.48 15.41
CA PRO A 135 -22.10 -0.33 16.23
C PRO A 135 -22.06 1.00 15.45
N PRO A 136 -22.71 2.07 15.96
CA PRO A 136 -22.63 3.39 15.33
C PRO A 136 -21.17 3.83 15.15
N PHE A 137 -20.84 4.31 13.96
CA PHE A 137 -19.53 4.84 13.67
C PHE A 137 -19.44 6.27 14.22
N VAL A 138 -18.32 6.61 14.86
CA VAL A 138 -18.03 7.95 15.34
C VAL A 138 -16.78 8.43 14.64
N SER A 139 -16.92 9.40 13.72
CA SER A 139 -15.75 10.08 13.15
C SER A 139 -15.01 10.78 14.29
N ALA A 140 -13.89 10.19 14.69
CA ALA A 140 -13.01 10.66 15.74
C ALA A 140 -11.59 10.64 15.18
N GLY A 141 -10.82 11.68 15.52
CA GLY A 141 -9.44 11.80 15.07
C GLY A 141 -9.30 12.08 13.58
N PHE A 142 -8.69 11.14 12.83
CA PHE A 142 -8.27 11.37 11.46
C PHE A 142 -9.40 11.28 10.43
N SER A 143 -9.37 12.21 9.46
CA SER A 143 -10.17 12.12 8.23
C SER A 143 -9.46 12.85 7.09
N ALA A 144 -9.65 12.39 5.86
CA ALA A 144 -9.09 13.02 4.66
C ALA A 144 -10.11 13.04 3.52
N ASP A 145 -10.01 14.05 2.66
CA ASP A 145 -10.86 14.25 1.48
C ASP A 145 -9.96 14.53 0.27
N SER A 146 -10.35 13.99 -0.88
CA SER A 146 -9.65 14.15 -2.15
C SER A 146 -9.68 15.60 -2.64
N ASP A 147 -8.53 16.08 -3.09
CA ASP A 147 -8.37 17.46 -3.55
C ASP A 147 -9.16 17.74 -4.83
N PRO A 148 -9.60 18.99 -5.09
CA PRO A 148 -10.26 19.33 -6.34
C PRO A 148 -9.37 19.07 -7.58
N PRO A 149 -9.86 18.38 -8.62
CA PRO A 149 -11.22 17.84 -8.77
C PRO A 149 -11.44 16.48 -8.05
N VAL A 150 -12.28 16.52 -7.01
CA VAL A 150 -12.58 15.43 -6.04
C VAL A 150 -12.56 14.01 -6.64
N GLN A 151 -13.51 13.69 -7.54
CA GLN A 151 -13.62 12.31 -8.06
C GLN A 151 -12.40 11.86 -8.87
N LEU A 152 -11.71 12.78 -9.55
CA LEU A 152 -10.54 12.45 -10.37
C LEU A 152 -9.30 12.24 -9.50
N ASN A 153 -9.20 12.95 -8.38
CA ASN A 153 -8.10 12.87 -7.42
C ASN A 153 -8.36 11.87 -6.28
N GLY A 154 -9.54 11.26 -6.23
CA GLY A 154 -9.83 10.13 -5.35
C GLY A 154 -9.17 8.83 -5.81
N VAL A 155 -9.41 7.74 -5.08
CA VAL A 155 -8.88 6.41 -5.44
C VAL A 155 -9.76 5.74 -6.49
N ASN A 156 -9.42 5.87 -7.78
CA ASN A 156 -10.17 5.28 -8.90
C ASN A 156 -9.76 3.81 -9.14
N PRO A 157 -10.44 3.08 -10.06
CA PRO A 157 -10.09 1.71 -10.39
C PRO A 157 -8.62 1.52 -10.77
N GLY A 158 -7.93 0.67 -10.02
CA GLY A 158 -6.51 0.35 -10.18
C GLY A 158 -5.56 1.18 -9.32
N GLU A 159 -6.07 2.12 -8.54
CA GLU A 159 -5.29 3.02 -7.68
C GLU A 159 -5.40 2.65 -6.20
N SER A 160 -4.55 3.27 -5.39
CA SER A 160 -4.45 3.09 -3.95
C SER A 160 -4.05 4.36 -3.21
N LEU A 161 -4.43 4.44 -1.94
CA LEU A 161 -4.01 5.46 -0.99
C LEU A 161 -3.44 4.82 0.27
N GLY A 162 -2.26 5.22 0.71
CA GLY A 162 -1.68 4.81 1.98
C GLY A 162 -1.89 5.85 3.07
N ILE A 163 -2.25 5.42 4.28
CA ILE A 163 -2.30 6.25 5.49
C ILE A 163 -1.52 5.55 6.60
N LEU A 164 -0.39 6.13 6.97
CA LEU A 164 0.52 5.61 7.98
C LEU A 164 0.28 6.34 9.31
N PHE A 165 -0.05 5.58 10.36
CA PHE A 165 -0.20 6.12 11.72
C PHE A 165 0.94 5.67 12.62
N ASP A 166 1.35 6.57 13.52
CA ASP A 166 2.05 6.19 14.74
C ASP A 166 1.06 5.60 15.76
N LEU A 167 1.49 4.61 16.54
CA LEU A 167 0.74 4.01 17.64
C LEU A 167 1.17 4.61 18.98
N THR A 168 0.21 4.87 19.87
CA THR A 168 0.46 5.48 21.19
C THR A 168 0.30 4.52 22.38
#